data_AF-A0A6V7MB14-F1
#
_entry.id   AF-A0A6V7MB14-F1
#
_cell.length_a   1.000
_cell.length_b   1.000
_cell.length_c   1.000
_cell.angle_alpha   90.00
_cell.angle_beta   90.00
_cell.angle_gamma   90.00
#
_symmetry.space_group_name_H-M   'P 1'
#
loop_
_entity.id
_entity.type
_entity.pdbx_description
1 polymer ?
#
loop_
_entity_poly.entity_id
_entity_poly.type
_entity_poly.pdbx_seq_one_letter_code
_entity_poly.pdbx_strand_id
1 'polypeptide(L)'
;VTQDDIRKHFLTKVSSIASVRIPNERKTNKPRGFAYVELTNSEDYEKGLSLHQSDLQGRKINVQYTSGGSKSAGKNPEVVAKNKKLHAMRKQGMLAGSVKESNKRSIRRKKQKPQAV
;
A
#
# COMPACT_ATOMS: atom_id res chain seq x y z
N VAL A 1 9.65 7.36 9.71
CA VAL A 1 8.23 6.96 9.57
C VAL A 1 7.68 6.58 10.93
N THR A 2 6.95 7.50 11.53
CA THR A 2 6.21 7.29 12.79
C THR A 2 4.79 6.82 12.51
N GLN A 3 4.06 6.44 13.57
CA GLN A 3 2.64 6.09 13.47
C GLN A 3 1.79 7.26 12.94
N ASP A 4 2.11 8.48 13.37
CA ASP A 4 1.42 9.70 12.96
C ASP A 4 1.62 10.00 11.47
N ASP A 5 2.85 9.81 10.95
CA ASP A 5 3.14 9.97 9.51
C ASP A 5 2.25 9.05 8.66
N ILE A 6 2.12 7.79 9.06
CA ILE A 6 1.27 6.82 8.36
C ILE A 6 -0.19 7.25 8.43
N ARG A 7 -0.66 7.60 9.63
CA ARG A 7 -2.04 8.05 9.84
C ARG A 7 -2.38 9.26 8.95
N LYS A 8 -1.55 10.31 8.97
CA LYS A 8 -1.72 11.51 8.14
C LYS A 8 -1.77 11.19 6.65
N HIS A 9 -0.87 10.33 6.19
CA HIS A 9 -0.83 9.92 4.78
C HIS A 9 -2.13 9.23 4.34
N PHE A 10 -2.61 8.27 5.14
CA PHE A 10 -3.86 7.55 4.83
C PHE A 10 -5.09 8.46 4.94
N LEU A 11 -5.13 9.40 5.88
CA LEU A 11 -6.21 10.40 6.03
C LEU A 11 -6.42 11.28 4.78
N THR A 12 -5.43 11.37 3.88
CA THR A 12 -5.58 12.11 2.60
C THR A 12 -6.65 11.52 1.68
N LYS A 13 -6.92 10.22 1.81
CA LYS A 13 -7.93 9.50 1.00
C LYS A 13 -9.00 8.81 1.83
N VAL A 14 -8.66 8.42 3.05
CA VAL A 14 -9.52 7.68 3.97
C VAL A 14 -10.14 8.63 4.97
N SER A 15 -11.43 8.45 5.28
CA SER A 15 -12.15 9.31 6.20
C SER A 15 -11.86 8.97 7.66
N SER A 16 -11.77 7.69 8.01
CA SER A 16 -11.52 7.26 9.40
C SER A 16 -10.56 6.07 9.51
N ILE A 17 -9.69 6.10 10.52
CA ILE A 17 -8.73 5.03 10.85
C ILE A 17 -9.01 4.57 12.27
N ALA A 18 -9.24 3.26 12.45
CA ALA A 18 -9.49 2.66 13.76
C ALA A 18 -8.20 2.56 14.58
N SER A 19 -7.15 1.97 13.98
CA SER A 19 -5.89 1.74 14.68
C SER A 19 -4.72 1.63 13.72
N VAL A 20 -3.54 2.07 14.16
CA VAL A 20 -2.29 1.90 13.40
C VAL A 20 -1.27 1.24 14.31
N ARG A 21 -0.68 0.13 13.85
CA ARG A 21 0.31 -0.64 14.59
C ARG A 21 1.58 -0.80 13.78
N ILE A 22 2.71 -0.41 14.35
CA ILE A 22 4.04 -0.62 13.74
C ILE A 22 4.78 -1.69 14.57
N PRO A 23 4.95 -2.93 14.06
CA PRO A 23 5.73 -3.92 14.76
C PRO A 23 7.22 -3.59 14.76
N ASN A 24 7.79 -3.49 15.96
CA ASN A 24 9.22 -3.34 16.19
C ASN A 24 9.88 -4.72 16.28
N GLU A 25 11.14 -4.81 15.86
CA GLU A 25 11.95 -6.00 16.08
C GLU A 25 12.40 -6.08 17.53
N ARG A 26 12.12 -7.21 18.22
CA ARG A 26 12.38 -7.36 19.66
C ARG A 26 13.86 -7.26 20.05
N LYS A 27 14.79 -7.56 19.14
CA LYS A 27 16.23 -7.56 19.42
C LYS A 27 16.89 -6.20 19.18
N THR A 28 16.48 -5.49 18.13
CA THR A 28 17.14 -4.27 17.68
C THR A 28 16.32 -3.01 17.98
N ASN A 29 15.08 -3.15 18.45
CA ASN A 29 14.07 -2.09 18.57
C ASN A 29 13.82 -1.29 17.28
N LYS A 30 14.37 -1.74 16.15
CA LYS A 30 14.20 -1.08 14.86
C LYS A 30 12.82 -1.44 14.29
N PRO A 31 12.16 -0.50 13.59
CA PRO A 31 10.90 -0.78 12.91
C PRO A 31 11.14 -1.81 11.80
N ARG A 32 10.27 -2.81 11.68
CA ARG A 32 10.41 -3.89 10.68
C ARG A 32 10.12 -3.46 9.23
N GLY A 33 9.86 -2.17 9.00
CA GLY A 33 9.58 -1.61 7.67
C GLY A 33 8.16 -1.88 7.15
N PHE A 34 7.24 -2.32 8.00
CA PHE A 34 5.83 -2.47 7.67
C PHE A 34 4.95 -2.04 8.84
N ALA A 35 3.68 -1.74 8.55
CA ALA A 35 2.68 -1.34 9.52
C ALA A 35 1.34 -1.98 9.17
N TYR A 36 0.50 -2.15 10.18
CA TYR A 36 -0.90 -2.53 10.03
C TYR A 36 -1.77 -1.31 10.28
N VAL A 37 -2.72 -1.10 9.38
CA VAL A 37 -3.73 -0.05 9.49
C VAL A 37 -5.08 -0.74 9.51
N GLU A 38 -5.83 -0.51 10.57
CA GLU A 38 -7.19 -1.01 10.76
C GLU A 38 -8.16 0.11 10.42
N LEU A 39 -9.12 -0.22 9.57
CA LEU A 39 -10.13 0.71 9.04
C LEU A 39 -11.51 0.19 9.42
N THR A 40 -12.42 1.09 9.75
CA THR A 40 -13.78 0.73 10.15
C THR A 40 -14.70 0.49 8.95
N ASN A 41 -14.53 1.26 7.88
CA ASN A 41 -15.43 1.24 6.73
C ASN A 41 -14.84 0.48 5.55
N SER A 42 -15.70 -0.21 4.79
CA SER A 42 -15.30 -0.92 3.56
C SER A 42 -14.87 0.06 2.45
N GLU A 43 -15.53 1.20 2.31
CA GLU A 43 -15.16 2.21 1.32
C GLU A 43 -13.77 2.81 1.60
N ASP A 44 -13.49 3.08 2.88
CA ASP A 44 -12.18 3.55 3.33
C ASP A 44 -11.10 2.50 3.08
N TYR A 45 -11.45 1.22 3.16
CA TYR A 45 -10.57 0.11 2.81
C TYR A 45 -10.16 0.16 1.34
N GLU A 46 -11.11 0.35 0.42
CA GLU A 46 -10.84 0.47 -1.01
C GLU A 46 -10.01 1.71 -1.34
N LYS A 47 -10.35 2.85 -0.74
CA LYS A 47 -9.58 4.10 -0.88
C LYS A 47 -8.15 3.95 -0.36
N GLY A 48 -7.96 3.25 0.75
CA GLY A 48 -6.65 2.92 1.30
C GLY A 48 -5.82 2.05 0.34
N LEU A 49 -6.43 1.06 -0.31
CA LEU A 49 -5.75 0.21 -1.30
C LEU A 49 -5.32 0.97 -2.55
N SER A 50 -6.01 2.05 -2.91
CA SER A 50 -5.63 2.95 -4.00
C SER A 50 -4.37 3.77 -3.71
N LEU A 51 -3.95 3.90 -2.45
CA LEU A 51 -2.66 4.51 -2.07
C LEU A 51 -1.46 3.59 -2.34
N HIS A 52 -1.64 2.48 -3.05
CA HIS A 52 -0.54 1.61 -3.42
C HIS A 52 0.47 2.32 -4.35
N GLN A 53 1.75 2.25 -3.98
CA GLN A 53 2.88 2.93 -4.61
C GLN A 53 2.92 4.46 -4.43
N SER A 54 2.13 5.01 -3.51
CA SER A 54 2.28 6.40 -3.08
C SER A 54 3.63 6.62 -2.40
N ASP A 55 4.12 7.85 -2.45
CA ASP A 55 5.36 8.25 -1.81
C ASP A 55 5.10 8.69 -0.37
N LEU A 56 5.75 8.03 0.60
CA LEU A 56 5.73 8.34 2.02
C LEU A 56 7.17 8.60 2.49
N GLN A 57 7.48 9.83 2.90
CA GLN A 57 8.83 10.24 3.31
C GLN A 57 9.93 9.83 2.30
N GLY A 58 9.67 10.00 1.00
CA GLY A 58 10.59 9.64 -0.07
C GLY A 58 10.71 8.13 -0.36
N ARG A 59 9.86 7.30 0.25
CA ARG A 59 9.79 5.85 0.00
C ARG A 59 8.43 5.46 -0.57
N LYS A 60 8.43 4.64 -1.61
CA LYS A 60 7.19 4.05 -2.15
C LYS A 60 6.67 2.97 -1.22
N ILE A 61 5.40 3.07 -0.82
CA ILE A 61 4.76 2.10 0.05
C ILE A 61 3.90 1.11 -0.72
N ASN A 62 3.84 -0.13 -0.23
CA ASN A 62 2.99 -1.17 -0.79
C ASN A 62 1.81 -1.44 0.15
N VAL A 63 0.59 -1.11 -0.31
CA VAL A 63 -0.65 -1.42 0.42
C VAL A 63 -1.26 -2.73 -0.10
N GLN A 64 -1.65 -3.62 0.82
CA GLN A 64 -2.16 -4.97 0.56
C GLN A 64 -3.25 -5.35 1.57
N TYR A 65 -4.06 -6.36 1.23
CA TYR A 65 -4.99 -6.97 2.18
C TYR A 65 -4.24 -7.72 3.28
N THR A 66 -4.77 -7.66 4.50
CA THR A 66 -4.31 -8.44 5.65
C THR A 66 -5.53 -9.00 6.37
N SER A 67 -5.44 -10.19 6.97
CA SER A 67 -6.41 -10.63 7.99
C SER A 67 -5.88 -10.23 9.37
N GLY A 68 -6.76 -9.82 10.29
CA GLY A 68 -6.37 -9.51 11.65
C GLY A 68 -5.92 -10.76 12.43
N GLY A 69 -5.16 -10.56 13.51
CA GLY A 69 -5.14 -11.50 14.64
C GLY A 69 -3.93 -12.43 14.82
N SER A 70 -2.96 -12.51 13.90
CA SER A 70 -1.81 -13.42 14.12
C SER A 70 -0.52 -12.98 13.43
N LYS A 71 0.63 -13.38 14.00
CA LYS A 71 1.97 -13.25 13.35
C LYS A 71 2.01 -13.92 11.97
N SER A 72 1.11 -14.86 11.71
CA SER A 72 0.98 -15.59 10.44
C SER A 72 -0.13 -15.04 9.52
N ALA A 73 -0.74 -13.89 9.84
CA ALA A 73 -1.82 -13.30 9.04
C ALA A 73 -1.49 -13.17 7.54
N GLY A 74 -0.24 -12.81 7.20
CA GLY A 74 0.22 -12.73 5.81
C GLY A 74 0.44 -14.07 5.11
N LYS A 75 0.42 -15.19 5.86
CA LYS A 75 0.58 -16.56 5.33
C LYS A 75 -0.76 -17.28 5.12
N ASN A 76 -1.88 -16.68 5.52
CA ASN A 76 -3.20 -17.27 5.28
C ASN A 76 -3.43 -17.40 3.76
N PRO A 77 -3.73 -18.61 3.25
CA PRO A 77 -3.84 -18.86 1.81
C PRO A 77 -4.90 -17.98 1.15
N GLU A 78 -5.98 -17.68 1.87
CA GLU A 78 -7.03 -16.77 1.40
C GLU A 78 -6.53 -15.33 1.20
N VAL A 79 -5.75 -14.81 2.14
CA VAL A 79 -5.17 -13.46 2.05
C VAL A 79 -4.15 -13.41 0.91
N VAL A 80 -3.35 -14.47 0.74
CA VAL A 80 -2.40 -14.58 -0.36
C VAL A 80 -3.13 -14.60 -1.71
N ALA A 81 -4.22 -15.36 -1.84
CA ALA A 81 -5.04 -15.40 -3.05
C ALA A 81 -5.68 -14.03 -3.36
N LYS A 82 -6.24 -13.36 -2.35
CA LYS A 82 -6.80 -12.00 -2.47
C LYS A 82 -5.73 -11.00 -2.91
N ASN A 83 -4.52 -11.06 -2.35
CA ASN A 83 -3.41 -10.19 -2.74
C ASN A 83 -2.88 -10.49 -4.15
N LYS A 84 -2.84 -11.76 -4.57
CA LYS A 84 -2.51 -12.12 -5.96
C LYS A 84 -3.54 -11.55 -6.94
N LYS A 85 -4.83 -11.70 -6.64
CA LYS A 85 -5.94 -11.13 -7.43
C LYS A 85 -5.85 -9.61 -7.49
N LEU A 86 -5.58 -8.96 -6.35
CA LEU A 86 -5.36 -7.51 -6.26
C LEU A 86 -4.21 -7.06 -7.16
N HIS A 87 -3.08 -7.78 -7.15
CA HIS A 87 -1.95 -7.49 -8.02
C HIS A 87 -2.29 -7.65 -9.51
N ALA A 88 -3.06 -8.68 -9.88
CA ALA A 88 -3.53 -8.87 -11.24
C ALA A 88 -4.45 -7.71 -11.70
N MET A 89 -5.41 -7.32 -10.86
CA MET A 89 -6.32 -6.20 -11.13
C MET A 89 -5.56 -4.87 -11.28
N ARG A 90 -4.52 -4.63 -10.46
CA ARG A 90 -3.63 -3.46 -10.58
C ARG A 90 -2.85 -3.47 -11.89
N LYS A 91 -2.34 -4.64 -12.31
CA LYS A 91 -1.60 -4.80 -13.58
C LYS A 91 -2.50 -4.55 -14.80
N GLN A 92 -3.76 -4.95 -14.71
CA GLN A 92 -4.80 -4.71 -15.71
C GLN A 92 -5.38 -3.28 -15.67
N GLY A 93 -5.00 -2.45 -14.69
CA GLY A 93 -5.47 -1.07 -14.56
C GLY A 93 -6.96 -0.94 -14.23
N MET A 94 -7.54 -1.95 -13.57
CA MET A 94 -8.96 -1.98 -13.22
C MET A 94 -9.27 -1.33 -11.86
N LEU A 95 -8.25 -1.06 -11.03
CA LEU A 95 -8.39 -0.40 -9.73
C LEU A 95 -8.10 1.10 -9.83
N ALA A 96 -8.85 1.90 -9.09
CA ALA A 96 -8.66 3.34 -9.00
C ALA A 96 -7.21 3.68 -8.62
N GLY A 97 -6.55 4.49 -9.46
CA GLY A 97 -5.14 4.90 -9.29
C GLY A 97 -4.09 3.96 -9.90
N SER A 98 -4.49 2.81 -10.45
CA SER A 98 -3.56 1.87 -11.10
C SER A 98 -3.44 2.12 -12.61
N VAL A 99 -2.20 2.21 -13.11
CA VAL A 99 -1.92 2.34 -14.55
C VAL A 99 -1.66 0.96 -15.13
N LYS A 100 -2.35 0.61 -16.22
CA LYS A 100 -2.10 -0.61 -17.01
C LYS A 100 -0.61 -0.80 -17.23
N GLU A 101 -0.09 -2.00 -16.98
CA GLU A 101 1.34 -2.27 -17.07
C GLU A 101 1.94 -1.98 -18.46
N SER A 102 1.17 -2.24 -19.52
CA SER A 102 1.50 -1.84 -20.89
C SER A 102 1.73 -0.33 -21.02
N ASN A 103 0.82 0.47 -20.46
CA ASN A 103 0.93 1.93 -20.44
C ASN A 103 2.06 2.41 -19.52
N LYS A 104 2.32 1.71 -18.41
CA LYS A 104 3.37 2.05 -17.44
C LYS A 104 4.76 2.01 -18.06
N ARG A 105 5.04 1.05 -18.94
CA ARG A 105 6.29 0.99 -19.73
C ARG A 105 6.44 2.20 -20.65
N SER A 106 5.37 2.57 -21.36
CA SER A 106 5.37 3.74 -22.26
C SER A 106 5.56 5.05 -21.49
N ILE A 107 4.85 5.24 -20.38
CA ILE A 107 4.95 6.43 -19.52
C ILE A 107 6.36 6.55 -18.92
N ARG A 108 6.95 5.44 -18.45
CA ARG A 108 8.32 5.44 -17.91
C ARG A 108 9.35 5.82 -18.97
N ARG A 109 9.20 5.32 -20.21
CA ARG A 109 10.03 5.69 -21.36
C ARG A 109 9.87 7.17 -21.75
N LYS A 110 8.66 7.72 -21.66
CA LYS A 110 8.38 9.14 -21.91
C LYS A 110 9.00 10.05 -20.84
N LYS A 111 8.95 9.65 -19.56
CA LYS A 111 9.50 10.39 -18.42
C LYS A 111 11.03 10.36 -18.35
N GLN A 112 11.67 9.40 -19.02
CA GLN A 112 13.13 9.25 -19.10
C GLN A 112 13.75 9.84 -20.37
N LYS A 113 12.96 10.39 -21.31
CA LYS A 113 13.55 11.17 -22.41
C LYS A 113 14.15 12.44 -21.80
N PRO A 114 15.47 12.67 -21.93
CA PRO A 114 16.02 13.98 -21.59
C PRO A 114 15.35 15.03 -22.48
N GLN A 115 14.97 16.17 -21.91
CA GLN A 115 14.62 17.34 -22.70
C GLN A 115 15.87 17.68 -23.51
N ALA A 116 15.81 17.48 -24.82
CA ALA A 116 16.86 17.94 -25.72
C ALA A 116 16.85 19.47 -25.63
N VAL A 117 17.91 20.02 -25.03
CA VAL A 117 18.29 21.44 -25.13
C VAL A 117 19.19 21.56 -26.35
#